data_AF-A0A3D1AME9-F1
#
_entry.id   AF-A0A3D1AME9-F1
#
_cell.length_a   1.000
_cell.length_b   1.000
_cell.length_c   1.000
_cell.angle_alpha   90.00
_cell.angle_beta   90.00
_cell.angle_gamma   90.00
#
_symmetry.space_group_name_H-M   'P 1'
#
loop_
_entity.id
_entity.type
_entity.pdbx_description
1 polymer ?
#
loop_
_entity_poly.entity_id
_entity_poly.type
_entity_poly.pdbx_seq_one_letter_code
_entity_poly.pdbx_strand_id
1 'polypeptide(L)'
;MSESIDCHGTKIFPACRKLLADQQWQDFLALLAPVADLAELALLLADPGLAIEEMPEYLADLALLELALYRTQQEKPVPVMVTRLSINPSLQLLQTSWAGLLPLLAENTKSKTPPLPQEEMILLWLNPETGKAQTRPAGAEELLVLKMVSEGINSRKAAALGNFSVAAVETALERATNKGILLAPVSLIRRDEASFPITEAVEPRFLSAEVFTLQWHLTQLCDLHCKHCYDRSDRAPLSLAHGLAVLDDLLTFCKNRQVRGQVSFSGGNPLLYPHFLELYQAAVDRDFSVAILGNATSRERLQPLLAIKKPAFYQVSLEGLPEHNDFIRGKGYFTRVMEFLGLLREEAIYSMVMLTLTRGNMAQVLPLAELLRDRADLFVFNRLAMVGEGSLLESVPIAEYRGFLESYLTAARKNPALGPKDNLFNVLRAEQGEPLLGGCAGFGCGAAFNFISLLPDGEVHACRKFPSLIGNIFEQSLAEVYDSPSARQYRAGCHACRDCRLRPACGGCLAVSHGFGLDVFSERDPYCSLVL
;
A
#
# COMPACT_ATOMS: atom_id res chain seq x y z
N MET A 1 39.60 23.69 -11.91
CA MET A 1 39.64 25.13 -11.54
C MET A 1 39.49 25.17 -10.04
N SER A 2 40.55 25.53 -9.31
CA SER A 2 40.50 25.70 -7.85
C SER A 2 39.77 26.99 -7.56
N GLU A 3 38.50 26.90 -7.15
CA GLU A 3 37.71 28.04 -6.73
C GLU A 3 38.06 28.38 -5.28
N SER A 4 38.62 29.57 -5.03
CA SER A 4 38.99 29.98 -3.66
C SER A 4 37.75 30.22 -2.80
N ILE A 5 37.73 29.63 -1.60
CA ILE A 5 36.68 29.73 -0.56
C ILE A 5 36.29 31.19 -0.25
N ASP A 6 37.20 32.14 -0.45
CA ASP A 6 37.07 33.56 -0.11
C ASP A 6 35.89 34.29 -0.78
N CYS A 7 35.48 33.88 -1.99
CA CYS A 7 34.31 34.49 -2.68
C CYS A 7 32.97 33.81 -2.37
N HIS A 8 32.96 32.64 -1.70
CA HIS A 8 31.77 31.79 -1.55
C HIS A 8 31.46 31.41 -0.09
N GLY A 9 32.24 31.88 0.89
CA GLY A 9 32.08 31.51 2.31
C GLY A 9 30.66 31.70 2.86
N THR A 10 29.98 32.79 2.51
CA THR A 10 28.57 33.04 2.94
C THR A 10 27.55 32.18 2.22
N LYS A 11 27.89 31.63 1.04
CA LYS A 11 27.05 30.68 0.29
C LYS A 11 27.18 29.26 0.84
N ILE A 12 28.37 28.90 1.34
CA ILE A 12 28.65 27.57 1.88
C ILE A 12 28.27 27.50 3.37
N PHE A 13 28.51 28.55 4.16
CA PHE A 13 28.30 28.57 5.62
C PHE A 13 27.35 29.68 6.12
N PRO A 14 26.12 29.80 5.58
CA PRO A 14 25.19 30.85 5.97
C PRO A 14 24.78 30.85 7.46
N ALA A 15 24.65 29.69 8.10
CA ALA A 15 24.29 29.57 9.52
C ALA A 15 25.47 29.93 10.42
N CYS A 16 26.69 29.46 10.11
CA CYS A 16 27.89 29.90 10.81
C CYS A 16 28.04 31.43 10.74
N ARG A 17 27.84 32.03 9.57
CA ARG A 17 27.90 33.50 9.39
C ARG A 17 26.92 34.25 10.30
N LYS A 18 25.70 33.72 10.50
CA LYS A 18 24.67 34.35 11.36
C LYS A 18 25.03 34.29 12.84
N LEU A 19 25.79 33.27 13.26
CA LEU A 19 26.17 33.06 14.66
C LEU A 19 27.42 33.84 15.06
N LEU A 20 28.31 34.13 14.10
CA LEU A 20 29.59 34.80 14.34
C LEU A 20 29.48 36.31 14.13
N ALA A 21 30.10 37.07 15.03
CA ALA A 21 30.37 38.49 14.82
C ALA A 21 31.34 38.70 13.64
N ASP A 22 31.44 39.93 13.12
CA ASP A 22 32.22 40.19 11.90
C ASP A 22 33.69 39.79 12.01
N GLN A 23 34.34 40.03 13.16
CA GLN A 23 35.73 39.63 13.38
C GLN A 23 35.86 38.10 13.45
N GLN A 24 35.02 37.44 14.25
CA GLN A 24 34.98 35.97 14.35
C GLN A 24 34.74 35.31 12.99
N TRP A 25 33.91 35.91 12.13
CA TRP A 25 33.68 35.41 10.78
C TRP A 25 34.93 35.52 9.90
N GLN A 26 35.69 36.61 9.98
CA GLN A 26 36.96 36.75 9.25
C GLN A 26 38.00 35.75 9.75
N ASP A 27 38.10 35.56 11.07
CA ASP A 27 39.02 34.59 11.67
C ASP A 27 38.65 33.16 11.26
N PHE A 28 37.35 32.85 11.22
CA PHE A 28 36.84 31.57 10.71
C PHE A 28 37.20 31.35 9.24
N LEU A 29 36.99 32.34 8.37
CA LEU A 29 37.38 32.22 6.96
C LEU A 29 38.90 32.07 6.78
N ALA A 30 39.71 32.78 7.58
CA ALA A 30 41.16 32.68 7.54
C ALA A 30 41.65 31.28 7.93
N LEU A 31 40.97 30.59 8.86
CA LEU A 31 41.23 29.21 9.24
C LEU A 31 41.01 28.24 8.07
N LEU A 32 40.01 28.51 7.23
CA LEU A 32 39.63 27.66 6.09
C LEU A 32 40.39 27.99 4.80
N ALA A 33 40.93 29.21 4.68
CA ALA A 33 41.61 29.72 3.49
C ALA A 33 42.78 28.87 2.95
N PRO A 34 43.56 28.14 3.77
CA PRO A 34 44.65 27.29 3.28
C PRO A 34 44.17 26.07 2.48
N VAL A 35 42.89 25.73 2.55
CA VAL A 35 42.34 24.49 2.01
C VAL A 35 41.80 24.70 0.60
N ALA A 36 42.36 23.96 -0.38
CA ALA A 36 42.09 24.20 -1.81
C ALA A 36 40.88 23.42 -2.36
N ASP A 37 40.44 22.37 -1.67
CA ASP A 37 39.34 21.50 -2.08
C ASP A 37 38.35 21.22 -0.93
N LEU A 38 37.07 21.03 -1.28
CA LEU A 38 35.98 20.78 -0.34
C LEU A 38 36.14 19.45 0.42
N ALA A 39 36.89 18.48 -0.12
CA ALA A 39 37.18 17.23 0.57
C ALA A 39 38.18 17.42 1.72
N GLU A 40 39.25 18.17 1.49
CA GLU A 40 40.21 18.55 2.54
C GLU A 40 39.54 19.44 3.61
N LEU A 41 38.61 20.29 3.19
CA LEU A 41 37.87 21.18 4.09
C LEU A 41 36.99 20.38 5.05
N ALA A 42 36.35 19.31 4.56
CA ALA A 42 35.58 18.39 5.38
C ALA A 42 36.46 17.64 6.38
N LEU A 43 37.68 17.25 5.99
CA LEU A 43 38.63 16.60 6.91
C LEU A 43 39.10 17.54 8.02
N LEU A 44 39.39 18.80 7.70
CA LEU A 44 39.76 19.82 8.68
C LEU A 44 38.62 20.06 9.68
N LEU A 45 37.39 20.23 9.21
CA LEU A 45 36.22 20.47 10.05
C LEU A 45 35.80 19.26 10.89
N ALA A 46 36.17 18.05 10.46
CA ALA A 46 35.93 16.82 11.20
C ALA A 46 37.02 16.52 12.26
N ASP A 47 38.09 17.33 12.33
CA ASP A 47 39.15 17.14 13.32
C ASP A 47 38.64 17.50 14.74
N PRO A 48 38.56 16.54 15.68
CA PRO A 48 38.15 16.80 17.06
C PRO A 48 39.07 17.78 17.80
N GLY A 49 40.30 17.98 17.30
CA GLY A 49 41.29 18.91 17.81
C GLY A 49 41.16 20.34 17.29
N LEU A 50 40.22 20.62 16.38
CA LEU A 50 39.99 21.97 15.84
C LEU A 50 39.35 22.87 16.91
N ALA A 51 40.17 23.43 17.80
CA ALA A 51 39.75 24.43 18.76
C ALA A 51 39.67 25.79 18.07
N ILE A 52 38.45 26.35 18.02
CA ILE A 52 38.25 27.70 17.51
C ILE A 52 38.04 28.61 18.72
N GLU A 53 39.13 29.22 19.20
CA GLU A 53 39.09 30.13 20.34
C GLU A 53 38.05 31.23 20.13
N GLU A 54 37.32 31.57 21.19
CA GLU A 54 36.26 32.60 21.17
C GLU A 54 35.07 32.30 20.24
N MET A 55 34.83 31.05 19.82
CA MET A 55 33.68 30.66 19.00
C MET A 55 32.84 29.53 19.65
N PRO A 56 31.58 29.30 19.20
CA PRO A 56 30.77 28.20 19.74
C PRO A 56 31.43 26.83 19.54
N GLU A 57 31.42 25.98 20.56
CA GLU A 57 32.07 24.66 20.55
C GLU A 57 31.53 23.71 19.46
N TYR A 58 30.29 23.92 19.00
CA TYR A 58 29.64 23.15 17.94
C TYR A 58 29.85 23.73 16.53
N LEU A 59 30.62 24.82 16.39
CA LEU A 59 30.77 25.52 15.12
C LEU A 59 31.42 24.62 14.05
N ALA A 60 32.40 23.80 14.41
CA ALA A 60 33.05 22.88 13.48
C ALA A 60 32.05 21.87 12.89
N ASP A 61 31.23 21.23 13.72
CA ASP A 61 30.17 20.31 13.28
C ASP A 61 29.09 21.02 12.46
N LEU A 62 28.73 22.26 12.83
CA LEU A 62 27.78 23.05 12.06
C LEU A 62 28.35 23.39 10.68
N ALA A 63 29.60 23.82 10.59
CA ALA A 63 30.28 24.09 9.34
C ALA A 63 30.40 22.83 8.48
N LEU A 64 30.72 21.68 9.08
CA LEU A 64 30.78 20.40 8.40
C LEU A 64 29.41 20.01 7.82
N LEU A 65 28.34 20.21 8.58
CA LEU A 65 26.96 20.00 8.14
C LEU A 65 26.58 20.93 6.97
N GLU A 66 26.91 22.22 7.05
CA GLU A 66 26.65 23.19 5.98
C GLU A 66 27.45 22.88 4.70
N LEU A 67 28.72 22.46 4.85
CA LEU A 67 29.55 22.01 3.74
C LEU A 67 28.97 20.75 3.08
N ALA A 68 28.56 19.76 3.88
CA ALA A 68 27.93 18.54 3.37
C ALA A 68 26.61 18.84 2.64
N LEU A 69 25.81 19.77 3.16
CA LEU A 69 24.60 20.28 2.51
C LEU A 69 24.89 20.95 1.18
N TYR A 70 25.86 21.86 1.16
CA TYR A 70 26.28 22.56 -0.05
C TYR A 70 26.72 21.56 -1.13
N ARG A 71 27.56 20.60 -0.77
CA ARG A 71 28.02 19.53 -1.67
C ARG A 71 26.86 18.69 -2.19
N THR A 72 25.97 18.25 -1.31
CA THR A 72 24.76 17.49 -1.68
C THR A 72 23.92 18.26 -2.69
N GLN A 73 23.77 19.57 -2.53
CA GLN A 73 23.01 20.41 -3.46
C GLN A 73 23.68 20.58 -4.84
N GLN A 74 25.00 20.34 -4.94
CA GLN A 74 25.75 20.36 -6.21
C GLN A 74 25.83 18.98 -6.89
N GLU A 75 25.36 17.91 -6.24
CA GLU A 75 25.38 16.56 -6.82
C GLU A 75 24.49 16.47 -8.08
N LYS A 76 24.76 15.45 -8.90
CA LYS A 76 23.94 15.18 -10.09
C LYS A 76 22.49 14.86 -9.70
N PRO A 77 21.51 15.16 -10.58
CA PRO A 77 20.12 14.76 -10.37
C PRO A 77 20.00 13.27 -10.05
N VAL A 78 19.21 12.96 -9.03
CA VAL A 78 18.97 11.59 -8.59
C VAL A 78 18.22 10.83 -9.70
N PRO A 79 18.60 9.57 -10.01
CA PRO A 79 17.87 8.77 -10.98
C PRO A 79 16.40 8.60 -10.57
N VAL A 80 15.49 8.96 -11.48
CA VAL A 80 14.04 8.84 -11.26
C VAL A 80 13.56 7.39 -11.43
N MET A 81 14.34 6.55 -12.13
CA MET A 81 14.04 5.13 -12.33
C MET A 81 15.23 4.26 -11.91
N VAL A 82 14.94 3.24 -11.11
CA VAL A 82 15.90 2.20 -10.70
C VAL A 82 15.35 0.81 -11.01
N THR A 83 16.21 -0.17 -11.22
CA THR A 83 15.81 -1.56 -11.56
C THR A 83 15.65 -2.45 -10.34
N ARG A 84 16.21 -2.03 -9.20
CA ARG A 84 16.09 -2.69 -7.89
C ARG A 84 16.00 -1.63 -6.81
N LEU A 85 15.52 -2.01 -5.63
CA LEU A 85 15.61 -1.18 -4.45
C LEU A 85 17.08 -0.81 -4.20
N SER A 86 17.37 0.48 -4.08
CA SER A 86 18.72 0.99 -3.89
C SER A 86 18.72 2.19 -2.95
N ILE A 87 19.83 2.44 -2.27
CA ILE A 87 20.05 3.68 -1.53
C ILE A 87 20.10 4.84 -2.54
N ASN A 88 19.50 5.98 -2.19
CA ASN A 88 19.64 7.19 -3.00
C ASN A 88 21.16 7.51 -3.16
N PRO A 89 21.68 7.60 -4.39
CA PRO A 89 23.12 7.78 -4.62
C PRO A 89 23.68 9.09 -4.07
N SER A 90 22.82 10.09 -3.82
CA SER A 90 23.21 11.35 -3.19
C SER A 90 23.17 11.30 -1.65
N LEU A 91 22.71 10.19 -1.06
CA LEU A 91 22.58 10.06 0.39
C LEU A 91 23.96 10.02 1.04
N GLN A 92 24.13 10.90 2.03
CA GLN A 92 25.27 10.94 2.92
C GLN A 92 24.79 10.75 4.36
N LEU A 93 25.60 10.05 5.16
CA LEU A 93 25.42 9.88 6.59
C LEU A 93 26.56 10.65 7.28
N LEU A 94 26.22 11.74 7.96
CA LEU A 94 27.17 12.57 8.67
C LEU A 94 27.06 12.31 10.18
N GLN A 95 28.17 11.96 10.82
CA GLN A 95 28.24 11.85 12.28
C GLN A 95 28.79 13.15 12.85
N THR A 96 28.09 13.72 13.82
CA THR A 96 28.48 14.94 14.54
C THR A 96 28.67 14.60 16.02
N SER A 97 29.55 15.35 16.70
CA SER A 97 29.75 15.28 18.15
C SER A 97 28.66 16.04 18.92
N TRP A 98 27.91 16.89 18.21
CA TRP A 98 26.81 17.69 18.75
C TRP A 98 25.46 17.32 18.13
N ALA A 99 24.43 17.22 18.98
CA ALA A 99 23.05 16.97 18.58
C ALA A 99 22.25 18.27 18.53
N GLY A 100 21.26 18.33 17.63
CA GLY A 100 20.36 19.48 17.53
C GLY A 100 20.94 20.65 16.72
N LEU A 101 21.79 20.36 15.73
CA LEU A 101 22.36 21.35 14.82
C LEU A 101 21.40 21.77 13.70
N LEU A 102 20.52 20.87 13.24
CA LEU A 102 19.58 21.13 12.13
C LEU A 102 18.67 22.36 12.33
N PRO A 103 18.13 22.63 13.54
CA PRO A 103 17.35 23.85 13.79
C PRO A 103 18.12 25.16 13.53
N LEU A 104 19.45 25.15 13.59
CA LEU A 104 20.29 26.33 13.33
C LEU A 104 20.35 26.70 11.84
N LEU A 105 20.00 25.77 10.95
CA LEU A 105 19.98 26.00 9.50
C LEU A 105 18.73 26.77 9.04
N ALA A 106 17.67 26.81 9.85
CA ALA A 106 16.41 27.42 9.47
C ALA A 106 16.49 28.96 9.42
N GLU A 107 15.83 29.60 8.45
CA GLU A 107 15.86 31.06 8.30
C GLU A 107 15.16 31.83 9.44
N ASN A 108 14.24 31.18 10.16
CA ASN A 108 13.48 31.74 11.28
C ASN A 108 13.82 31.01 12.59
N THR A 109 14.99 31.27 13.16
CA THR A 109 15.41 30.69 14.44
C THR A 109 14.65 31.31 15.62
N LYS A 110 13.47 30.76 15.93
CA LYS A 110 12.85 30.83 17.26
C LYS A 110 13.14 29.59 18.12
N SER A 111 14.00 28.68 17.64
CA SER A 111 14.44 27.54 18.44
C SER A 111 15.27 28.04 19.62
N LYS A 112 14.78 27.81 20.84
CA LYS A 112 15.42 28.25 22.09
C LYS A 112 16.37 27.20 22.68
N THR A 113 16.45 26.01 22.08
CA THR A 113 17.23 24.91 22.64
C THR A 113 18.63 24.92 22.03
N PRO A 114 19.69 25.11 22.83
CA PRO A 114 21.06 25.03 22.34
C PRO A 114 21.43 23.60 21.93
N PRO A 115 22.38 23.41 20.99
CA PRO A 115 22.96 22.11 20.71
C PRO A 115 23.52 21.45 21.97
N LEU A 116 23.49 20.11 22.01
CA LEU A 116 23.98 19.31 23.13
C LEU A 116 25.23 18.53 22.72
N PRO A 117 26.23 18.37 23.61
CA PRO A 117 27.43 17.58 23.35
C PRO A 117 27.08 16.08 23.42
N GLN A 118 26.44 15.61 22.36
CA GLN A 118 25.95 14.26 22.18
C GLN A 118 26.09 13.89 20.72
N GLU A 119 26.61 12.69 20.45
CA GLU A 119 26.71 12.22 19.08
C GLU A 119 25.35 12.10 18.40
N GLU A 120 25.24 12.61 17.19
CA GLU A 120 24.07 12.51 16.34
C GLU A 120 24.50 12.08 14.92
N MET A 121 23.70 11.21 14.32
CA MET A 121 23.84 10.91 12.89
C MET A 121 22.79 11.69 12.12
N ILE A 122 23.21 12.38 11.07
CA ILE A 122 22.36 13.21 10.21
C ILE A 122 22.39 12.61 8.80
N LEU A 123 21.21 12.40 8.23
CA LEU A 123 21.04 12.04 6.83
C LEU A 123 20.96 13.30 6.00
N LEU A 124 21.68 13.33 4.87
CA LEU A 124 21.62 14.36 3.84
C LEU A 124 21.39 13.72 2.48
N TRP A 125 20.43 14.18 1.68
CA TRP A 125 20.22 13.65 0.33
C TRP A 125 19.53 14.66 -0.57
N LEU A 126 19.64 14.50 -1.88
CA LEU A 126 18.77 15.19 -2.84
C LEU A 126 17.43 14.48 -2.91
N ASN A 127 16.34 15.22 -2.71
CA ASN A 127 15.01 14.71 -2.95
C ASN A 127 14.83 14.44 -4.46
N PRO A 128 14.43 13.22 -4.87
CA PRO A 128 14.40 12.83 -6.27
C PRO A 128 13.35 13.58 -7.10
N GLU A 129 12.28 14.09 -6.47
CA GLU A 129 11.21 14.81 -7.16
C GLU A 129 11.51 16.29 -7.33
N THR A 130 12.06 16.93 -6.28
CA THR A 130 12.27 18.38 -6.23
C THR A 130 13.70 18.81 -6.58
N GLY A 131 14.67 17.88 -6.56
CA GLY A 131 16.09 18.18 -6.72
C GLY A 131 16.69 19.03 -5.59
N LYS A 132 15.97 19.19 -4.47
CA LYS A 132 16.44 19.97 -3.32
C LYS A 132 17.08 19.07 -2.28
N ALA A 133 18.18 19.54 -1.68
CA ALA A 133 18.78 18.89 -0.53
C ALA A 133 17.79 18.81 0.64
N GLN A 134 17.79 17.67 1.32
CA GLN A 134 16.99 17.36 2.49
C GLN A 134 17.93 16.93 3.62
N THR A 135 17.53 17.22 4.85
CA THR A 135 18.26 16.81 6.05
C THR A 135 17.32 16.31 7.13
N ARG A 136 17.80 15.34 7.92
CA ARG A 136 17.05 14.80 9.07
C ARG A 136 17.98 14.04 10.01
N PRO A 137 17.69 13.99 11.33
CA PRO A 137 18.35 13.02 12.21
C PRO A 137 18.05 11.59 11.76
N ALA A 138 19.06 10.73 11.76
CA ALA A 138 18.93 9.32 11.43
C ALA A 138 18.27 8.57 12.60
N GLY A 139 17.03 8.11 12.43
CA GLY A 139 16.38 7.23 13.39
C GLY A 139 16.79 5.77 13.21
N ALA A 140 16.43 4.93 14.18
CA ALA A 140 16.65 3.48 14.10
C ALA A 140 15.97 2.85 12.87
N GLU A 141 14.81 3.37 12.47
CA GLU A 141 14.07 2.93 11.28
C GLU A 141 14.89 3.20 10.00
N GLU A 142 15.38 4.42 9.81
CA GLU A 142 16.19 4.78 8.64
C GLU A 142 17.52 3.99 8.58
N LEU A 143 18.20 3.85 9.71
CA LEU A 143 19.46 3.10 9.77
C LEU A 143 19.27 1.60 9.45
N LEU A 144 18.17 1.01 9.93
CA LEU A 144 17.83 -0.38 9.62
C LEU A 144 17.65 -0.58 8.12
N VAL A 145 16.84 0.25 7.46
CA VAL A 145 16.56 0.08 6.03
C VAL A 145 17.79 0.35 5.16
N LEU A 146 18.65 1.30 5.55
CA LEU A 146 19.92 1.54 4.85
C LEU A 146 20.86 0.34 4.96
N LYS A 147 21.01 -0.24 6.16
CA LYS A 147 21.77 -1.47 6.36
C LYS A 147 21.20 -2.61 5.54
N MET A 148 19.87 -2.77 5.53
CA MET A 148 19.21 -3.82 4.76
C MET A 148 19.54 -3.74 3.28
N VAL A 149 19.41 -2.56 2.67
CA VAL A 149 19.67 -2.39 1.23
C VAL A 149 21.16 -2.49 0.92
N SER A 150 22.03 -1.96 1.78
CA SER A 150 23.49 -2.04 1.62
C SER A 150 24.01 -3.48 1.67
N GLU A 151 23.47 -4.30 2.57
CA GLU A 151 23.92 -5.68 2.81
C GLU A 151 23.05 -6.74 2.10
N GLY A 152 22.04 -6.33 1.35
CA GLY A 152 21.12 -7.24 0.66
C GLY A 152 20.27 -8.11 1.61
N ILE A 153 19.92 -7.57 2.78
CA ILE A 153 19.05 -8.24 3.77
C ILE A 153 17.59 -8.00 3.37
N ASN A 154 16.86 -9.06 3.10
CA ASN A 154 15.42 -8.96 2.82
C ASN A 154 14.59 -8.71 4.10
N SER A 155 13.34 -8.26 3.91
CA SER A 155 12.43 -7.89 4.99
C SER A 155 12.17 -9.02 5.99
N ARG A 156 12.17 -10.28 5.54
CA ARG A 156 11.96 -11.44 6.42
C ARG A 156 13.14 -11.68 7.36
N LYS A 157 14.35 -11.66 6.80
CA LYS A 157 15.57 -11.84 7.58
C LYS A 157 15.73 -10.69 8.57
N ALA A 158 15.46 -9.46 8.16
CA ALA A 158 15.47 -8.30 9.05
C ALA A 158 14.41 -8.41 10.16
N ALA A 159 13.17 -8.79 9.81
CA ALA A 159 12.09 -9.00 10.78
C ALA A 159 12.43 -10.09 11.81
N ALA A 160 12.97 -11.22 11.36
CA ALA A 160 13.37 -12.32 12.23
C ALA A 160 14.52 -11.94 13.17
N LEU A 161 15.56 -11.26 12.66
CA LEU A 161 16.69 -10.81 13.47
C LEU A 161 16.32 -9.72 14.48
N GLY A 162 15.43 -8.81 14.10
CA GLY A 162 14.98 -7.69 14.93
C GLY A 162 13.77 -7.98 15.80
N ASN A 163 13.19 -9.18 15.73
CA ASN A 163 11.93 -9.54 16.38
C ASN A 163 10.77 -8.56 16.06
N PHE A 164 10.67 -8.16 14.78
CA PHE A 164 9.61 -7.30 14.25
C PHE A 164 8.65 -8.10 13.37
N SER A 165 7.49 -7.53 13.04
CA SER A 165 6.66 -8.07 11.97
C SER A 165 7.24 -7.72 10.61
N VAL A 166 7.08 -8.61 9.62
CA VAL A 166 7.48 -8.32 8.23
C VAL A 166 6.76 -7.06 7.72
N ALA A 167 5.49 -6.88 8.10
CA ALA A 167 4.72 -5.69 7.73
C ALA A 167 5.35 -4.39 8.26
N ALA A 168 5.86 -4.37 9.49
CA ALA A 168 6.54 -3.20 10.05
C ALA A 168 7.82 -2.85 9.26
N VAL A 169 8.59 -3.87 8.86
CA VAL A 169 9.80 -3.67 8.03
C VAL A 169 9.44 -3.16 6.63
N GLU A 170 8.41 -3.73 6.00
CA GLU A 170 7.91 -3.26 4.70
C GLU A 170 7.41 -1.80 4.78
N THR A 171 6.70 -1.43 5.85
CA THR A 171 6.27 -0.05 6.07
C THR A 171 7.47 0.90 6.26
N ALA A 172 8.53 0.46 6.94
CA ALA A 172 9.77 1.24 7.07
C ALA A 172 10.44 1.48 5.70
N LEU A 173 10.53 0.44 4.87
CA LEU A 173 11.05 0.55 3.50
C LEU A 173 10.21 1.52 2.66
N GLU A 174 8.89 1.41 2.72
CA GLU A 174 7.96 2.30 2.00
C GLU A 174 8.12 3.76 2.45
N ARG A 175 8.20 4.01 3.77
CA ARG A 175 8.45 5.37 4.30
C ARG A 175 9.78 5.94 3.83
N ALA A 176 10.84 5.13 3.79
CA ALA A 176 12.15 5.58 3.34
C ALA A 176 12.17 5.87 1.84
N THR A 177 11.47 5.06 1.03
CA THR A 177 11.25 5.34 -0.39
C THR A 177 10.45 6.63 -0.59
N ASN A 178 9.36 6.83 0.15
CA ASN A 178 8.53 8.04 0.08
C ASN A 178 9.30 9.32 0.48
N LYS A 179 10.27 9.20 1.39
CA LYS A 179 11.19 10.30 1.75
C LYS A 179 12.28 10.54 0.69
N GLY A 180 12.44 9.62 -0.27
CA GLY A 180 13.54 9.64 -1.23
C GLY A 180 14.90 9.22 -0.65
N ILE A 181 14.92 8.60 0.53
CA ILE A 181 16.14 8.02 1.14
C ILE A 181 16.53 6.74 0.40
N LEU A 182 15.53 5.94 0.07
CA LEU A 182 15.65 4.81 -0.84
C LEU A 182 14.99 5.15 -2.18
N LEU A 183 15.45 4.48 -3.23
CA LEU A 183 14.84 4.48 -4.55
C LEU A 183 14.29 3.08 -4.81
N ALA A 184 13.02 2.98 -5.18
CA ALA A 184 12.39 1.74 -5.56
C ALA A 184 12.09 1.73 -7.06
N PRO A 185 12.08 0.56 -7.72
CA PRO A 185 11.62 0.44 -9.09
C PRO A 185 10.18 0.90 -9.20
N VAL A 186 9.86 1.60 -10.29
CA VAL A 186 8.48 2.01 -10.55
C VAL A 186 7.70 0.79 -11.02
N SER A 187 6.56 0.51 -10.39
CA SER A 187 5.67 -0.54 -10.87
C SER A 187 5.30 -0.33 -12.35
N LEU A 188 5.37 -1.42 -13.13
CA LEU A 188 4.92 -1.45 -14.51
C LEU A 188 3.42 -1.76 -14.61
N ILE A 189 2.73 -1.99 -13.49
CA ILE A 189 1.27 -2.08 -13.43
C ILE A 189 0.72 -0.67 -13.30
N ARG A 190 0.56 -0.02 -14.45
CA ARG A 190 0.09 1.36 -14.55
C ARG A 190 -1.16 1.48 -15.40
N ARG A 191 -1.98 2.48 -15.12
CA ARG A 191 -3.12 2.85 -15.97
C ARG A 191 -2.58 3.36 -17.31
N ASP A 192 -3.13 2.83 -18.40
CA ASP A 192 -2.79 3.23 -19.75
C ASP A 192 -3.41 4.59 -20.09
N GLU A 193 -2.57 5.59 -20.33
CA GLU A 193 -2.96 6.96 -20.68
C GLU A 193 -3.91 7.05 -21.89
N ALA A 194 -3.76 6.15 -22.87
CA ALA A 194 -4.62 6.16 -24.06
C ALA A 194 -6.07 5.81 -23.71
N SER A 195 -6.22 4.85 -22.79
CA SER A 195 -7.51 4.39 -22.29
C SER A 195 -8.02 5.26 -21.15
N PHE A 196 -7.13 5.95 -20.44
CA PHE A 196 -7.33 6.57 -19.16
C PHE A 196 -6.77 8.01 -19.18
N PRO A 197 -7.56 9.05 -19.53
CA PRO A 197 -7.03 10.41 -19.62
C PRO A 197 -6.55 10.88 -18.25
N ILE A 198 -5.24 11.03 -18.11
CA ILE A 198 -4.60 11.53 -16.90
C ILE A 198 -4.63 13.05 -16.98
N THR A 199 -5.41 13.67 -16.09
CA THR A 199 -5.43 15.13 -15.94
C THR A 199 -4.59 15.53 -14.72
N GLU A 200 -4.20 16.80 -14.60
CA GLU A 200 -3.46 17.31 -13.43
C GLU A 200 -4.19 17.09 -12.09
N ALA A 201 -5.52 16.89 -12.12
CA ALA A 201 -6.34 16.62 -10.94
C ALA A 201 -6.23 15.16 -10.44
N VAL A 202 -5.55 14.27 -11.17
CA VAL A 202 -5.44 12.86 -10.80
C VAL A 202 -4.27 12.66 -9.85
N GLU A 203 -4.56 12.21 -8.62
CA GLU A 203 -3.51 11.88 -7.66
C GLU A 203 -2.64 10.71 -8.19
N PRO A 204 -1.30 10.85 -8.21
CA PRO A 204 -0.40 9.82 -8.76
C PRO A 204 -0.58 8.43 -8.16
N ARG A 205 -1.00 8.35 -6.89
CA ARG A 205 -1.27 7.09 -6.18
C ARG A 205 -2.37 6.23 -6.79
N PHE A 206 -3.21 6.76 -7.68
CA PHE A 206 -4.25 5.99 -8.37
C PHE A 206 -3.81 5.45 -9.75
N LEU A 207 -2.60 5.77 -10.18
CA LEU A 207 -2.12 5.45 -11.53
C LEU A 207 -1.26 4.19 -11.57
N SER A 208 -0.67 3.80 -10.44
CA SER A 208 0.35 2.74 -10.34
C SER A 208 0.05 1.84 -9.16
N ALA A 209 0.05 0.52 -9.37
CA ALA A 209 -0.18 -0.46 -8.31
C ALA A 209 1.12 -1.15 -7.90
N GLU A 210 1.50 -1.02 -6.63
CA GLU A 210 2.73 -1.62 -6.06
C GLU A 210 2.57 -3.09 -5.64
N VAL A 211 1.32 -3.57 -5.62
CA VAL A 211 0.97 -4.94 -5.26
C VAL A 211 0.02 -5.50 -6.32
N PHE A 212 0.33 -6.70 -6.79
CA PHE A 212 -0.58 -7.50 -7.61
C PHE A 212 -1.15 -8.66 -6.80
N THR A 213 -2.48 -8.80 -6.82
CA THR A 213 -3.18 -9.83 -6.05
C THR A 213 -3.71 -10.93 -6.96
N LEU A 214 -3.30 -12.17 -6.71
CA LEU A 214 -3.97 -13.36 -7.21
C LEU A 214 -5.08 -13.73 -6.21
N GLN A 215 -6.33 -13.45 -6.56
CA GLN A 215 -7.48 -13.97 -5.82
C GLN A 215 -7.72 -15.41 -6.26
N TRP A 216 -7.22 -16.37 -5.48
CA TRP A 216 -7.18 -17.75 -5.91
C TRP A 216 -8.30 -18.55 -5.28
N HIS A 217 -9.25 -18.96 -6.12
CA HIS A 217 -10.31 -19.90 -5.79
C HIS A 217 -9.75 -21.32 -5.92
N LEU A 218 -9.37 -21.94 -4.80
CA LEU A 218 -8.71 -23.25 -4.80
C LEU A 218 -9.68 -24.41 -5.05
N THR A 219 -10.94 -24.25 -4.65
CA THR A 219 -11.95 -25.30 -4.70
C THR A 219 -13.36 -24.71 -4.80
N GLN A 220 -14.32 -25.50 -5.26
CA GLN A 220 -15.75 -25.22 -5.13
C GLN A 220 -16.38 -25.86 -3.88
N LEU A 221 -15.62 -26.69 -3.14
CA LEU A 221 -16.09 -27.28 -1.89
C LEU A 221 -16.34 -26.18 -0.87
N CYS A 222 -17.54 -26.18 -0.29
CA CYS A 222 -17.93 -25.24 0.76
C CYS A 222 -18.74 -25.97 1.83
N ASP A 223 -18.49 -25.65 3.10
CA ASP A 223 -19.25 -26.15 4.25
C ASP A 223 -20.56 -25.38 4.48
N LEU A 224 -20.91 -24.45 3.59
CA LEU A 224 -22.14 -23.65 3.64
C LEU A 224 -22.88 -23.64 2.29
N HIS A 225 -24.18 -23.35 2.38
CA HIS A 225 -25.03 -23.14 1.22
C HIS A 225 -25.66 -21.73 1.22
N CYS A 226 -24.80 -20.69 1.16
CA CYS A 226 -25.23 -19.29 1.23
C CYS A 226 -26.16 -18.87 0.08
N LYS A 227 -27.28 -18.22 0.37
CA LYS A 227 -28.29 -17.80 -0.63
C LYS A 227 -27.83 -16.73 -1.63
N HIS A 228 -26.76 -16.01 -1.32
CA HIS A 228 -26.19 -14.98 -2.21
C HIS A 228 -25.03 -15.51 -3.07
N CYS A 229 -24.76 -16.82 -3.01
CA CYS A 229 -23.59 -17.38 -3.67
C CYS A 229 -23.69 -17.20 -5.19
N TYR A 230 -22.64 -16.68 -5.78
CA TYR A 230 -22.58 -16.32 -7.20
C TYR A 230 -22.04 -17.44 -8.07
N ASP A 231 -21.40 -18.45 -7.47
CA ASP A 231 -20.80 -19.56 -8.19
C ASP A 231 -20.87 -20.83 -7.33
N ARG A 232 -21.57 -21.83 -7.87
CA ARG A 232 -21.67 -23.21 -7.38
C ARG A 232 -21.43 -24.21 -8.51
N SER A 233 -20.80 -23.77 -9.59
CA SER A 233 -20.44 -24.67 -10.68
C SER A 233 -19.56 -25.80 -10.13
N ASP A 234 -19.73 -27.00 -10.70
CA ASP A 234 -18.83 -28.11 -10.39
C ASP A 234 -17.53 -27.93 -11.18
N ARG A 235 -16.41 -27.80 -10.46
CA ARG A 235 -15.09 -27.58 -11.04
C ARG A 235 -14.07 -28.44 -10.33
N ALA A 236 -13.34 -29.22 -11.12
CA ALA A 236 -12.24 -30.01 -10.60
C ALA A 236 -11.11 -29.07 -10.13
N PRO A 237 -10.61 -29.23 -8.89
CA PRO A 237 -9.54 -28.39 -8.40
C PRO A 237 -8.19 -28.76 -9.01
N LEU A 238 -7.31 -27.77 -9.17
CA LEU A 238 -5.93 -27.97 -9.59
C LEU A 238 -5.23 -29.00 -8.68
N SER A 239 -4.36 -29.82 -9.28
CA SER A 239 -3.43 -30.65 -8.51
C SER A 239 -2.43 -29.77 -7.76
N LEU A 240 -1.83 -30.30 -6.69
CA LEU A 240 -0.77 -29.59 -5.96
C LEU A 240 0.37 -29.17 -6.90
N ALA A 241 0.78 -30.04 -7.82
CA ALA A 241 1.83 -29.74 -8.79
C ALA A 241 1.49 -28.54 -9.68
N HIS A 242 0.26 -28.46 -10.20
CA HIS A 242 -0.18 -27.29 -10.95
C HIS A 242 -0.27 -26.04 -10.07
N GLY A 243 -0.74 -26.18 -8.82
CA GLY A 243 -0.77 -25.06 -7.88
C GLY A 243 0.62 -24.49 -7.58
N LEU A 244 1.64 -25.34 -7.42
CA LEU A 244 3.02 -24.88 -7.26
C LEU A 244 3.52 -24.12 -8.50
N ALA A 245 3.20 -24.62 -9.70
CA ALA A 245 3.54 -23.95 -10.96
C ALA A 245 2.86 -22.57 -11.09
N VAL A 246 1.60 -22.43 -10.68
CA VAL A 246 0.89 -21.13 -10.63
C VAL A 246 1.65 -20.12 -9.75
N LEU A 247 2.16 -20.56 -8.59
CA LEU A 247 2.92 -19.69 -7.69
C LEU A 247 4.27 -19.28 -8.29
N ASP A 248 4.93 -20.16 -9.04
CA ASP A 248 6.18 -19.86 -9.76
C ASP A 248 5.94 -18.86 -10.90
N ASP A 249 4.85 -19.02 -11.64
CA ASP A 249 4.45 -18.09 -12.69
C ASP A 249 4.06 -16.72 -12.12
N LEU A 250 3.32 -16.68 -11.00
CA LEU A 250 3.00 -15.44 -10.29
C LEU A 250 4.28 -14.71 -9.83
N LEU A 251 5.28 -15.46 -9.34
CA LEU A 251 6.54 -14.88 -8.90
C LEU A 251 7.29 -14.25 -10.07
N THR A 252 7.31 -14.93 -11.20
CA THR A 252 7.90 -14.46 -12.45
C THR A 252 7.17 -13.20 -12.96
N PHE A 253 5.84 -13.23 -12.97
CA PHE A 253 5.00 -12.08 -13.31
C PHE A 253 5.31 -10.86 -12.43
N CYS A 254 5.29 -11.02 -11.10
CA CYS A 254 5.54 -9.94 -10.16
C CYS A 254 6.94 -9.32 -10.33
N LYS A 255 7.97 -10.15 -10.53
CA LYS A 255 9.34 -9.68 -10.83
C LYS A 255 9.37 -8.88 -12.13
N ASN A 256 8.79 -9.41 -13.20
CA ASN A 256 8.75 -8.76 -14.51
C ASN A 256 7.96 -7.45 -14.52
N ARG A 257 6.97 -7.32 -13.61
CA ARG A 257 6.15 -6.12 -13.46
C ARG A 257 6.63 -5.16 -12.37
N GLN A 258 7.70 -5.51 -11.66
CA GLN A 258 8.27 -4.72 -10.57
C GLN A 258 7.25 -4.41 -9.46
N VAL A 259 6.46 -5.42 -9.07
CA VAL A 259 5.45 -5.33 -8.02
C VAL A 259 5.64 -6.44 -6.99
N ARG A 260 5.11 -6.23 -5.78
CA ARG A 260 4.98 -7.30 -4.79
C ARG A 260 3.79 -8.18 -5.13
N GLY A 261 3.89 -9.48 -4.82
CA GLY A 261 2.80 -10.43 -5.00
C GLY A 261 2.01 -10.66 -3.71
N GLN A 262 0.69 -10.74 -3.85
CA GLN A 262 -0.21 -11.21 -2.80
C GLN A 262 -1.04 -12.39 -3.32
N VAL A 263 -1.21 -13.41 -2.49
CA VAL A 263 -2.17 -14.50 -2.73
C VAL A 263 -3.31 -14.38 -1.73
N SER A 264 -4.50 -14.12 -2.24
CA SER A 264 -5.75 -14.11 -1.48
C SER A 264 -6.46 -15.44 -1.70
N PHE A 265 -6.28 -16.39 -0.80
CA PHE A 265 -6.90 -17.71 -0.88
C PHE A 265 -8.40 -17.63 -0.63
N SER A 266 -9.18 -18.20 -1.53
CA SER A 266 -10.64 -18.13 -1.63
C SER A 266 -11.17 -19.42 -2.30
N GLY A 267 -12.41 -19.38 -2.79
CA GLY A 267 -13.08 -20.51 -3.47
C GLY A 267 -13.79 -21.39 -2.46
N GLY A 268 -15.09 -21.61 -2.67
CA GLY A 268 -15.97 -22.27 -1.71
C GLY A 268 -15.61 -21.87 -0.28
N ASN A 269 -14.99 -22.81 0.43
CA ASN A 269 -14.12 -22.53 1.56
C ASN A 269 -12.68 -23.04 1.28
N PRO A 270 -11.65 -22.18 1.20
CA PRO A 270 -10.29 -22.58 0.81
C PRO A 270 -9.68 -23.62 1.75
N LEU A 271 -10.08 -23.62 3.03
CA LEU A 271 -9.60 -24.56 4.04
C LEU A 271 -10.04 -26.02 3.78
N LEU A 272 -10.94 -26.25 2.83
CA LEU A 272 -11.39 -27.58 2.43
C LEU A 272 -10.58 -28.15 1.26
N TYR A 273 -9.68 -27.37 0.66
CA TYR A 273 -8.76 -27.89 -0.36
C TYR A 273 -7.74 -28.85 0.30
N PRO A 274 -7.57 -30.10 -0.18
CA PRO A 274 -6.77 -31.11 0.50
C PRO A 274 -5.31 -30.70 0.75
N HIS A 275 -4.72 -29.90 -0.14
CA HIS A 275 -3.33 -29.44 -0.05
C HIS A 275 -3.21 -27.96 0.31
N PHE A 276 -4.17 -27.44 1.08
CA PHE A 276 -4.20 -26.01 1.43
C PHE A 276 -2.94 -25.56 2.18
N LEU A 277 -2.47 -26.35 3.16
CA LEU A 277 -1.29 -26.01 3.95
C LEU A 277 -0.03 -26.00 3.10
N GLU A 278 0.12 -26.95 2.19
CA GLU A 278 1.26 -27.03 1.28
C GLU A 278 1.30 -25.81 0.34
N LEU A 279 0.16 -25.39 -0.22
CA LEU A 279 0.10 -24.18 -1.05
C LEU A 279 0.30 -22.90 -0.24
N TYR A 280 -0.22 -22.85 0.99
CA TYR A 280 -0.01 -21.72 1.89
C TYR A 280 1.48 -21.54 2.21
N GLN A 281 2.17 -22.63 2.62
CA GLN A 281 3.62 -22.65 2.84
C GLN A 281 4.38 -22.25 1.57
N ALA A 282 4.04 -22.85 0.42
CA ALA A 282 4.70 -22.57 -0.84
C ALA A 282 4.58 -21.10 -1.29
N ALA A 283 3.44 -20.47 -1.02
CA ALA A 283 3.24 -19.04 -1.29
C ALA A 283 4.07 -18.18 -0.34
N VAL A 284 4.11 -18.55 0.95
CA VAL A 284 4.95 -17.89 1.95
C VAL A 284 6.42 -18.00 1.59
N ASP A 285 6.92 -19.15 1.17
CA ASP A 285 8.33 -19.38 0.81
C ASP A 285 8.78 -18.57 -0.41
N ARG A 286 7.86 -18.24 -1.31
CA ARG A 286 8.08 -17.37 -2.49
C ARG A 286 7.99 -15.88 -2.20
N ASP A 287 7.98 -15.53 -0.92
CA ASP A 287 7.85 -14.18 -0.41
C ASP A 287 6.49 -13.50 -0.64
N PHE A 288 5.42 -14.24 -0.95
CA PHE A 288 4.12 -13.62 -1.08
C PHE A 288 3.54 -13.17 0.26
N SER A 289 2.81 -12.06 0.22
CA SER A 289 1.82 -11.76 1.25
C SER A 289 0.63 -12.70 1.06
N VAL A 290 0.13 -13.29 2.14
CA VAL A 290 -0.95 -14.27 2.09
C VAL A 290 -2.14 -13.79 2.88
N ALA A 291 -3.33 -13.93 2.33
CA ALA A 291 -4.59 -13.60 2.98
C ALA A 291 -5.62 -14.71 2.75
N ILE A 292 -6.62 -14.79 3.64
CA ILE A 292 -7.65 -15.82 3.57
C ILE A 292 -9.03 -15.16 3.50
N LEU A 293 -9.82 -15.55 2.51
CA LEU A 293 -11.21 -15.19 2.35
C LEU A 293 -12.01 -16.48 2.53
N GLY A 294 -12.52 -16.70 3.74
CA GLY A 294 -13.05 -18.01 4.11
C GLY A 294 -14.13 -17.97 5.17
N ASN A 295 -14.56 -19.15 5.60
CA ASN A 295 -15.52 -19.34 6.67
C ASN A 295 -14.83 -19.37 8.04
N ALA A 296 -15.60 -19.18 9.11
CA ALA A 296 -15.10 -19.31 10.47
C ALA A 296 -14.58 -20.73 10.72
N THR A 297 -13.41 -20.89 11.34
CA THR A 297 -12.77 -22.19 11.57
C THR A 297 -12.37 -22.36 13.04
N SER A 298 -12.00 -23.57 13.44
CA SER A 298 -11.57 -23.84 14.81
C SER A 298 -10.10 -23.43 15.02
N ARG A 299 -9.69 -23.27 16.29
CA ARG A 299 -8.29 -22.96 16.62
C ARG A 299 -7.36 -24.04 16.09
N GLU A 300 -7.73 -25.31 16.20
CA GLU A 300 -6.93 -26.46 15.76
C GLU A 300 -6.61 -26.40 14.27
N ARG A 301 -7.55 -25.92 13.44
CA ARG A 301 -7.33 -25.72 12.00
C ARG A 301 -6.53 -24.46 11.69
N LEU A 302 -6.58 -23.45 12.56
CA LEU A 302 -5.85 -22.21 12.38
C LEU A 302 -4.38 -22.33 12.78
N GLN A 303 -4.06 -23.07 13.85
CA GLN A 303 -2.71 -23.20 14.40
C GLN A 303 -1.63 -23.61 13.38
N PRO A 304 -1.85 -24.61 12.49
CA PRO A 304 -0.86 -24.95 11.48
C PRO A 304 -0.52 -23.79 10.53
N LEU A 305 -1.49 -22.92 10.23
CA LEU A 305 -1.25 -21.72 9.41
C LEU A 305 -0.38 -20.71 10.14
N LEU A 306 -0.66 -20.49 11.43
CA LEU A 306 0.09 -19.54 12.25
C LEU A 306 1.53 -20.00 12.50
N ALA A 307 1.75 -21.32 12.58
CA ALA A 307 3.08 -21.91 12.65
C ALA A 307 3.92 -21.66 11.38
N ILE A 308 3.27 -21.50 10.22
CA ILE A 308 3.91 -21.13 8.96
C ILE A 308 4.17 -19.62 8.94
N LYS A 309 3.08 -18.84 8.94
CA LYS A 309 3.08 -17.37 8.93
C LYS A 309 1.67 -16.88 9.21
N LYS A 310 1.52 -15.84 10.03
CA LYS A 310 0.20 -15.21 10.19
C LYS A 310 -0.26 -14.58 8.85
N PRO A 311 -1.51 -14.79 8.43
CA PRO A 311 -2.02 -14.13 7.23
C PRO A 311 -2.07 -12.61 7.45
N ALA A 312 -1.86 -11.86 6.37
CA ALA A 312 -1.96 -10.40 6.37
C ALA A 312 -3.35 -9.93 6.84
N PHE A 313 -4.39 -10.66 6.43
CA PHE A 313 -5.73 -10.54 7.00
C PHE A 313 -6.53 -11.85 6.81
N TYR A 314 -7.56 -12.02 7.63
CA TYR A 314 -8.59 -13.02 7.45
C TYR A 314 -9.94 -12.32 7.26
N GLN A 315 -10.56 -12.53 6.10
CA GLN A 315 -11.88 -12.00 5.79
C GLN A 315 -12.96 -13.05 6.02
N VAL A 316 -13.91 -12.73 6.90
CA VAL A 316 -15.15 -13.49 7.13
C VAL A 316 -16.36 -12.69 6.68
N SER A 317 -17.51 -13.34 6.59
CA SER A 317 -18.75 -12.73 6.16
C SER A 317 -19.84 -12.78 7.22
N LEU A 318 -20.50 -11.63 7.41
CA LEU A 318 -21.74 -11.46 8.16
C LEU A 318 -22.71 -10.69 7.27
N GLU A 319 -23.95 -11.17 7.14
CA GLU A 319 -24.92 -10.60 6.18
C GLU A 319 -25.97 -9.70 6.85
N GLY A 320 -25.76 -9.31 8.10
CA GLY A 320 -26.69 -8.51 8.89
C GLY A 320 -26.66 -8.91 10.36
N LEU A 321 -27.74 -8.60 11.08
CA LEU A 321 -28.00 -9.08 12.43
C LEU A 321 -28.29 -10.61 12.44
N PRO A 322 -28.31 -11.27 13.61
CA PRO A 322 -28.28 -12.74 13.70
C PRO A 322 -29.31 -13.45 12.82
N GLU A 323 -30.56 -13.01 12.85
CA GLU A 323 -31.65 -13.64 12.09
C GLU A 323 -31.40 -13.56 10.57
N HIS A 324 -31.04 -12.39 10.04
CA HIS A 324 -30.80 -12.22 8.60
C HIS A 324 -29.54 -12.97 8.16
N ASN A 325 -28.48 -12.90 8.97
CA ASN A 325 -27.25 -13.65 8.67
C ASN A 325 -27.55 -15.15 8.55
N ASP A 326 -28.29 -15.71 9.50
CA ASP A 326 -28.57 -17.14 9.55
C ASP A 326 -29.57 -17.56 8.46
N PHE A 327 -30.49 -16.68 8.06
CA PHE A 327 -31.33 -16.88 6.88
C PHE A 327 -30.50 -17.03 5.59
N ILE A 328 -29.42 -16.26 5.45
CA ILE A 328 -28.56 -16.31 4.27
C ILE A 328 -27.54 -17.43 4.36
N ARG A 329 -26.86 -17.61 5.50
CA ARG A 329 -25.65 -18.45 5.64
C ARG A 329 -25.87 -19.77 6.38
N GLY A 330 -27.00 -19.94 7.05
CA GLY A 330 -27.34 -21.13 7.86
C GLY A 330 -27.46 -20.82 9.35
N LYS A 331 -28.31 -21.60 10.03
CA LYS A 331 -28.63 -21.42 11.46
C LYS A 331 -27.39 -21.51 12.35
N GLY A 332 -27.25 -20.57 13.29
CA GLY A 332 -26.15 -20.47 14.26
C GLY A 332 -24.85 -19.88 13.70
N TYR A 333 -24.81 -19.54 12.40
CA TYR A 333 -23.57 -19.11 11.76
C TYR A 333 -23.13 -17.72 12.22
N PHE A 334 -24.07 -16.83 12.60
CA PHE A 334 -23.73 -15.53 13.17
C PHE A 334 -22.86 -15.68 14.41
N THR A 335 -23.32 -16.50 15.38
CA THR A 335 -22.60 -16.75 16.63
C THR A 335 -21.22 -17.33 16.36
N ARG A 336 -21.12 -18.32 15.46
CA ARG A 336 -19.84 -18.93 15.07
C ARG A 336 -18.85 -17.90 14.52
N VAL A 337 -19.30 -16.93 13.74
CA VAL A 337 -18.42 -15.86 13.23
C VAL A 337 -18.02 -14.89 14.36
N MET A 338 -18.93 -14.52 15.25
CA MET A 338 -18.60 -13.63 16.38
C MET A 338 -17.56 -14.25 17.33
N GLU A 339 -17.66 -15.56 17.61
CA GLU A 339 -16.66 -16.31 18.37
C GLU A 339 -15.32 -16.37 17.63
N PHE A 340 -15.36 -16.60 16.32
CA PHE A 340 -14.15 -16.65 15.49
C PHE A 340 -13.44 -15.31 15.39
N LEU A 341 -14.16 -14.18 15.35
CA LEU A 341 -13.55 -12.85 15.45
C LEU A 341 -12.78 -12.67 16.78
N GLY A 342 -13.32 -13.22 17.88
CA GLY A 342 -12.61 -13.30 19.16
C GLY A 342 -11.29 -14.06 19.04
N LEU A 343 -11.31 -15.24 18.39
CA LEU A 343 -10.12 -16.04 18.13
C LEU A 343 -9.09 -15.30 17.26
N LEU A 344 -9.50 -14.64 16.18
CA LEU A 344 -8.59 -13.88 15.31
C LEU A 344 -7.88 -12.76 16.10
N ARG A 345 -8.61 -12.07 16.97
CA ARG A 345 -8.06 -11.03 17.83
C ARG A 345 -7.05 -11.58 18.83
N GLU A 346 -7.35 -12.70 19.48
CA GLU A 346 -6.41 -13.38 20.40
C GLU A 346 -5.12 -13.78 19.71
N GLU A 347 -5.19 -14.21 18.46
CA GLU A 347 -4.02 -14.58 17.63
C GLU A 347 -3.36 -13.37 16.95
N ALA A 348 -3.84 -12.14 17.20
CA ALA A 348 -3.39 -10.89 16.57
C ALA A 348 -3.39 -10.96 15.03
N ILE A 349 -4.47 -11.49 14.45
CA ILE A 349 -4.71 -11.56 13.00
C ILE A 349 -5.67 -10.43 12.62
N TYR A 350 -5.30 -9.61 11.65
CA TYR A 350 -6.16 -8.54 11.14
C TYR A 350 -7.44 -9.12 10.55
N SER A 351 -8.57 -8.77 11.14
CA SER A 351 -9.88 -9.33 10.89
C SER A 351 -10.72 -8.38 10.01
N MET A 352 -11.21 -8.90 8.90
CA MET A 352 -12.10 -8.18 7.99
C MET A 352 -13.48 -8.84 7.98
N VAL A 353 -14.54 -8.07 8.15
CA VAL A 353 -15.91 -8.50 7.93
C VAL A 353 -16.41 -7.90 6.61
N MET A 354 -16.90 -8.77 5.72
CA MET A 354 -17.47 -8.37 4.43
C MET A 354 -18.94 -8.79 4.34
N LEU A 355 -19.82 -7.82 4.16
CA LEU A 355 -21.25 -8.02 3.94
C LEU A 355 -21.60 -7.93 2.45
N THR A 356 -22.53 -8.78 1.98
CA THR A 356 -23.17 -8.62 0.68
C THR A 356 -24.44 -7.80 0.84
N LEU A 357 -24.45 -6.59 0.30
CA LEU A 357 -25.52 -5.62 0.49
C LEU A 357 -26.71 -5.95 -0.40
N THR A 358 -27.86 -6.18 0.24
CA THR A 358 -29.16 -6.47 -0.37
C THR A 358 -30.21 -5.52 0.16
N ARG A 359 -31.38 -5.46 -0.47
CA ARG A 359 -32.55 -4.74 0.08
C ARG A 359 -32.89 -5.22 1.49
N GLY A 360 -32.78 -6.53 1.74
CA GLY A 360 -33.18 -7.16 3.00
C GLY A 360 -32.28 -6.88 4.20
N ASN A 361 -31.03 -6.43 3.99
CA ASN A 361 -30.09 -6.14 5.08
C ASN A 361 -29.57 -4.71 5.11
N MET A 362 -29.99 -3.83 4.20
CA MET A 362 -29.50 -2.45 4.12
C MET A 362 -29.62 -1.71 5.46
N ALA A 363 -30.78 -1.81 6.12
CA ALA A 363 -31.02 -1.17 7.41
C ALA A 363 -30.21 -1.79 8.58
N GLN A 364 -29.62 -2.96 8.37
CA GLN A 364 -28.86 -3.70 9.39
C GLN A 364 -27.35 -3.42 9.35
N VAL A 365 -26.85 -2.75 8.31
CA VAL A 365 -25.42 -2.46 8.14
C VAL A 365 -24.87 -1.64 9.31
N LEU A 366 -25.48 -0.50 9.63
CA LEU A 366 -24.99 0.36 10.71
C LEU A 366 -25.18 -0.27 12.09
N PRO A 367 -26.33 -0.91 12.42
CA PRO A 367 -26.44 -1.71 13.65
C PRO A 367 -25.38 -2.81 13.77
N LEU A 368 -25.08 -3.52 12.69
CA LEU A 368 -24.02 -4.53 12.68
C LEU A 368 -22.64 -3.89 12.92
N ALA A 369 -22.37 -2.72 12.33
CA ALA A 369 -21.12 -1.99 12.55
C ALA A 369 -20.88 -1.66 14.03
N GLU A 370 -21.94 -1.32 14.76
CA GLU A 370 -21.86 -1.08 16.20
C GLU A 370 -21.51 -2.34 16.98
N LEU A 371 -22.03 -3.51 16.57
CA LEU A 371 -21.63 -4.79 17.16
C LEU A 371 -20.17 -5.16 16.85
N LEU A 372 -19.59 -4.64 15.77
CA LEU A 372 -18.25 -4.96 15.29
C LEU A 372 -17.16 -4.00 15.76
N ARG A 373 -17.51 -2.83 16.32
CA ARG A 373 -16.60 -1.72 16.64
C ARG A 373 -15.30 -2.12 17.35
N ASP A 374 -15.38 -3.06 18.30
CA ASP A 374 -14.24 -3.55 19.09
C ASP A 374 -13.97 -5.05 18.90
N ARG A 375 -14.49 -5.60 17.79
CA ARG A 375 -14.44 -7.04 17.47
C ARG A 375 -13.86 -7.34 16.11
N ALA A 376 -13.90 -6.40 15.17
CA ALA A 376 -13.28 -6.53 13.86
C ALA A 376 -12.42 -5.30 13.57
N ASP A 377 -11.30 -5.49 12.86
CA ASP A 377 -10.41 -4.39 12.48
C ASP A 377 -10.97 -3.59 11.29
N LEU A 378 -11.77 -4.24 10.44
CA LEU A 378 -12.45 -3.60 9.32
C LEU A 378 -13.79 -4.27 9.01
N PHE A 379 -14.81 -3.46 8.77
CA PHE A 379 -16.11 -3.84 8.28
C PHE A 379 -16.42 -3.04 7.01
N VAL A 380 -16.71 -3.76 5.94
CA VAL A 380 -16.99 -3.24 4.60
C VAL A 380 -18.14 -4.00 3.98
N PHE A 381 -18.75 -3.44 2.95
CA PHE A 381 -19.74 -4.15 2.13
C PHE A 381 -19.31 -4.21 0.66
N ASN A 382 -19.86 -5.20 -0.04
CA ASN A 382 -19.93 -5.22 -1.49
C ASN A 382 -21.40 -5.23 -1.90
N ARG A 383 -21.73 -4.51 -2.97
CA ARG A 383 -23.06 -4.61 -3.58
C ARG A 383 -23.32 -6.00 -4.17
N LEU A 384 -24.57 -6.45 -4.08
CA LEU A 384 -25.05 -7.67 -4.70
C LEU A 384 -24.83 -7.64 -6.22
N ALA A 385 -24.19 -8.68 -6.77
CA ALA A 385 -23.92 -8.79 -8.20
C ALA A 385 -25.08 -9.42 -9.00
N MET A 386 -26.09 -9.98 -8.32
CA MET A 386 -27.22 -10.69 -8.93
C MET A 386 -26.82 -11.79 -9.93
N VAL A 387 -25.77 -12.55 -9.60
CA VAL A 387 -25.28 -13.71 -10.34
C VAL A 387 -25.44 -14.95 -9.47
N GLY A 388 -25.58 -16.13 -10.09
CA GLY A 388 -25.76 -17.40 -9.38
C GLY A 388 -27.03 -17.39 -8.53
N GLU A 389 -26.99 -17.95 -7.34
CA GLU A 389 -28.11 -17.88 -6.39
C GLU A 389 -28.41 -16.46 -5.93
N GLY A 390 -27.40 -15.58 -5.95
CA GLY A 390 -27.57 -14.16 -5.63
C GLY A 390 -28.56 -13.43 -6.54
N SER A 391 -28.91 -13.98 -7.72
CA SER A 391 -29.96 -13.42 -8.59
C SER A 391 -31.37 -13.57 -8.00
N LEU A 392 -31.55 -14.45 -7.00
CA LEU A 392 -32.82 -14.64 -6.29
C LEU A 392 -33.04 -13.62 -5.16
N LEU A 393 -32.04 -12.77 -4.90
CA LEU A 393 -32.09 -11.71 -3.91
C LEU A 393 -32.26 -10.35 -4.58
N GLU A 394 -32.82 -9.40 -3.85
CA GLU A 394 -33.04 -8.06 -4.36
C GLU A 394 -31.89 -7.12 -4.00
N SER A 395 -31.40 -6.38 -4.99
CA SER A 395 -30.47 -5.28 -4.79
C SER A 395 -31.16 -4.09 -4.09
N VAL A 396 -30.37 -3.22 -3.46
CA VAL A 396 -30.89 -1.97 -2.85
C VAL A 396 -31.59 -1.10 -3.91
N PRO A 397 -32.74 -0.47 -3.62
CA PRO A 397 -33.35 0.46 -4.56
C PRO A 397 -32.40 1.61 -4.93
N ILE A 398 -32.27 1.91 -6.24
CA ILE A 398 -31.32 2.94 -6.74
C ILE A 398 -31.54 4.28 -6.04
N ALA A 399 -32.80 4.68 -5.87
CA ALA A 399 -33.19 5.94 -5.23
C ALA A 399 -32.76 6.04 -3.75
N GLU A 400 -32.57 4.91 -3.05
CA GLU A 400 -32.23 4.87 -1.62
C GLU A 400 -30.73 4.76 -1.39
N TYR A 401 -29.97 4.24 -2.35
CA TYR A 401 -28.56 3.92 -2.18
C TYR A 401 -27.70 5.14 -1.83
N ARG A 402 -28.00 6.31 -2.42
CA ARG A 402 -27.27 7.54 -2.11
C ARG A 402 -27.39 7.91 -0.63
N GLY A 403 -28.61 7.91 -0.09
CA GLY A 403 -28.86 8.21 1.33
C GLY A 403 -28.21 7.19 2.28
N PHE A 404 -28.14 5.92 1.84
CA PHE A 404 -27.37 4.89 2.55
C PHE A 404 -25.88 5.21 2.61
N LEU A 405 -25.25 5.62 1.50
CA LEU A 405 -23.83 6.00 1.48
C LEU A 405 -23.54 7.23 2.35
N GLU A 406 -24.42 8.23 2.34
CA GLU A 406 -24.30 9.43 3.19
C GLU A 406 -24.35 9.05 4.68
N SER A 407 -25.26 8.15 5.05
CA SER A 407 -25.37 7.63 6.42
C SER A 407 -24.14 6.81 6.81
N TYR A 408 -23.62 6.01 5.89
CA TYR A 408 -22.42 5.20 6.10
C TYR A 408 -21.17 6.06 6.33
N LEU A 409 -20.92 7.06 5.49
CA LEU A 409 -19.80 7.99 5.68
C LEU A 409 -19.89 8.73 7.01
N THR A 410 -21.11 9.16 7.38
CA THR A 410 -21.35 9.80 8.69
C THR A 410 -20.98 8.87 9.84
N ALA A 411 -21.38 7.60 9.77
CA ALA A 411 -21.07 6.60 10.79
C ALA A 411 -19.56 6.26 10.83
N ALA A 412 -18.91 6.15 9.68
CA ALA A 412 -17.48 5.83 9.56
C ALA A 412 -16.56 6.88 10.21
N ARG A 413 -17.01 8.13 10.32
CA ARG A 413 -16.29 9.17 11.09
C ARG A 413 -16.22 8.87 12.61
N LYS A 414 -17.12 8.04 13.13
CA LYS A 414 -17.26 7.74 14.57
C LYS A 414 -16.94 6.29 14.93
N ASN A 415 -17.04 5.37 13.96
CA ASN A 415 -16.82 3.95 14.16
C ASN A 415 -15.60 3.52 13.32
N PRO A 416 -14.43 3.27 13.96
CA PRO A 416 -13.19 2.98 13.25
C PRO A 416 -13.22 1.64 12.49
N ALA A 417 -14.14 0.74 12.82
CA ALA A 417 -14.31 -0.49 12.06
C ALA A 417 -14.87 -0.22 10.65
N LEU A 418 -15.64 0.85 10.42
CA LEU A 418 -16.27 1.08 9.12
C LEU A 418 -15.29 1.60 8.06
N GLY A 419 -15.05 0.81 7.02
CA GLY A 419 -14.24 1.19 5.86
C GLY A 419 -15.09 1.67 4.67
N PRO A 420 -14.89 2.88 4.12
CA PRO A 420 -15.62 3.34 2.93
C PRO A 420 -15.00 2.79 1.63
N LYS A 421 -15.27 1.52 1.33
CA LYS A 421 -14.67 0.78 0.19
C LYS A 421 -15.39 0.95 -1.15
N ASP A 422 -16.70 1.19 -1.19
CA ASP A 422 -17.43 1.23 -2.47
C ASP A 422 -17.01 2.43 -3.36
N ASN A 423 -16.92 2.20 -4.68
CA ASN A 423 -16.48 3.21 -5.65
C ASN A 423 -17.35 4.49 -5.60
N LEU A 424 -18.63 4.35 -5.25
CA LEU A 424 -19.58 5.47 -5.30
C LEU A 424 -19.51 6.41 -4.10
N PHE A 425 -18.74 6.06 -3.05
CA PHE A 425 -18.38 7.04 -2.01
C PHE A 425 -17.63 8.25 -2.58
N ASN A 426 -16.87 8.06 -3.65
CA ASN A 426 -16.12 9.14 -4.29
C ASN A 426 -17.01 10.18 -4.96
N VAL A 427 -18.25 9.84 -5.33
CA VAL A 427 -19.23 10.83 -5.82
C VAL A 427 -19.55 11.83 -4.71
N LEU A 428 -19.92 11.33 -3.53
CA LEU A 428 -20.25 12.16 -2.37
C LEU A 428 -19.06 13.02 -1.91
N ARG A 429 -17.87 12.41 -1.82
CA ARG A 429 -16.65 13.11 -1.37
C ARG A 429 -16.25 14.22 -2.35
N ALA A 430 -16.36 13.97 -3.64
CA ALA A 430 -16.02 14.97 -4.66
C ALA A 430 -17.02 16.13 -4.75
N GLU A 431 -18.28 15.93 -4.36
CA GLU A 431 -19.27 17.00 -4.18
C GLU A 431 -18.96 17.84 -2.93
N GLN A 432 -18.40 17.21 -1.89
CA GLN A 432 -18.00 17.86 -0.63
C GLN A 432 -16.59 18.47 -0.68
N GLY A 433 -15.85 18.32 -1.79
CA GLY A 433 -14.46 18.76 -1.91
C GLY A 433 -13.47 17.96 -1.05
N GLU A 434 -13.85 16.76 -0.60
CA GLU A 434 -12.98 15.87 0.18
C GLU A 434 -12.05 15.05 -0.73
N PRO A 435 -10.84 14.67 -0.27
CA PRO A 435 -9.93 13.80 -1.03
C PRO A 435 -10.57 12.47 -1.39
N LEU A 436 -10.26 11.93 -2.57
CA LEU A 436 -10.82 10.66 -3.02
C LEU A 436 -10.26 9.47 -2.21
N LEU A 437 -11.07 8.42 -2.13
CA LEU A 437 -10.73 7.12 -1.57
C LEU A 437 -10.34 6.16 -2.69
N GLY A 438 -9.55 5.13 -2.39
CA GLY A 438 -9.15 4.14 -3.38
C GLY A 438 -10.28 3.25 -3.94
N GLY A 439 -11.50 3.32 -3.43
CA GLY A 439 -12.61 2.49 -3.92
C GLY A 439 -12.37 0.99 -3.73
N CYS A 440 -12.96 0.16 -4.60
CA CYS A 440 -13.14 -1.27 -4.36
C CYS A 440 -11.82 -2.05 -4.21
N ALA A 441 -10.76 -1.63 -4.89
CA ALA A 441 -9.47 -2.32 -4.90
C ALA A 441 -8.27 -1.39 -4.69
N GLY A 442 -8.50 -0.17 -4.16
CA GLY A 442 -7.47 0.87 -4.03
C GLY A 442 -7.32 1.78 -5.26
N PHE A 443 -7.88 1.37 -6.40
CA PHE A 443 -7.80 2.06 -7.70
C PHE A 443 -9.17 2.15 -8.41
N GLY A 444 -10.24 2.33 -7.63
CA GLY A 444 -11.61 2.12 -8.09
C GLY A 444 -11.88 0.64 -8.37
N CYS A 445 -12.31 0.33 -9.60
CA CYS A 445 -12.38 -1.05 -10.08
C CYS A 445 -10.96 -1.57 -10.39
N GLY A 446 -10.55 -2.64 -9.71
CA GLY A 446 -9.25 -3.29 -9.92
C GLY A 446 -9.25 -4.45 -10.91
N ALA A 447 -10.40 -4.73 -11.57
CA ALA A 447 -10.57 -5.91 -12.42
C ALA A 447 -9.51 -5.93 -13.54
N ALA A 448 -8.75 -7.02 -13.59
CA ALA A 448 -7.60 -7.21 -14.49
C ALA A 448 -6.49 -6.13 -14.39
N PHE A 449 -6.53 -5.23 -13.40
CA PHE A 449 -5.53 -4.18 -13.18
C PHE A 449 -4.54 -4.57 -12.09
N ASN A 450 -4.93 -4.43 -10.82
CA ASN A 450 -4.09 -4.81 -9.69
C ASN A 450 -4.46 -6.17 -9.10
N PHE A 451 -5.48 -6.84 -9.64
CA PHE A 451 -5.80 -8.21 -9.32
C PHE A 451 -6.46 -8.95 -10.49
N ILE A 452 -6.42 -10.28 -10.39
CA ILE A 452 -7.18 -11.23 -11.21
C ILE A 452 -7.71 -12.34 -10.30
N SER A 453 -8.72 -13.06 -10.76
CA SER A 453 -9.26 -14.24 -10.06
C SER A 453 -8.87 -15.51 -10.82
N LEU A 454 -8.28 -16.49 -10.14
CA LEU A 454 -7.99 -17.81 -10.71
C LEU A 454 -8.95 -18.84 -10.12
N LEU A 455 -9.65 -19.58 -10.96
CA LEU A 455 -10.61 -20.60 -10.58
C LEU A 455 -9.97 -22.00 -10.48
N PRO A 456 -10.66 -22.98 -9.85
CA PRO A 456 -10.09 -24.30 -9.56
C PRO A 456 -9.70 -25.11 -10.80
N ASP A 457 -10.29 -24.81 -11.96
CA ASP A 457 -10.05 -25.47 -13.24
C ASP A 457 -9.12 -24.68 -14.17
N GLY A 458 -8.39 -23.71 -13.62
CA GLY A 458 -7.40 -22.93 -14.36
C GLY A 458 -7.96 -21.71 -15.09
N GLU A 459 -9.28 -21.53 -15.13
CA GLU A 459 -9.87 -20.31 -15.72
C GLU A 459 -9.43 -19.07 -14.95
N VAL A 460 -8.98 -18.05 -15.69
CA VAL A 460 -8.60 -16.75 -15.15
C VAL A 460 -9.65 -15.73 -15.53
N HIS A 461 -10.14 -14.99 -14.55
CA HIS A 461 -11.19 -13.98 -14.68
C HIS A 461 -10.71 -12.61 -14.25
N ALA A 462 -11.22 -11.56 -14.90
CA ALA A 462 -10.95 -10.18 -14.49
C ALA A 462 -11.55 -9.89 -13.10
N CYS A 463 -12.72 -10.44 -12.82
CA CYS A 463 -13.37 -10.38 -11.52
C CYS A 463 -14.36 -11.55 -11.36
N ARG A 464 -14.19 -12.37 -10.33
CA ARG A 464 -15.07 -13.53 -10.09
C ARG A 464 -16.56 -13.20 -9.81
N LYS A 465 -16.94 -11.92 -9.69
CA LYS A 465 -18.33 -11.49 -9.38
C LYS A 465 -19.33 -11.63 -10.52
N PHE A 466 -18.84 -11.90 -11.72
CA PHE A 466 -19.66 -12.11 -12.91
C PHE A 466 -18.82 -12.88 -13.95
N PRO A 467 -19.45 -13.44 -14.99
CA PRO A 467 -18.74 -14.08 -16.10
C PRO A 467 -17.78 -13.10 -16.79
N SER A 468 -16.49 -13.23 -16.50
CA SER A 468 -15.44 -12.30 -16.97
C SER A 468 -14.14 -12.99 -17.38
N LEU A 469 -14.25 -14.10 -18.12
CA LEU A 469 -13.12 -14.91 -18.56
C LEU A 469 -12.11 -14.09 -19.38
N ILE A 470 -10.84 -14.17 -19.02
CA ILE A 470 -9.72 -13.47 -19.69
C ILE A 470 -8.59 -14.41 -20.14
N GLY A 471 -8.62 -15.69 -19.77
CA GLY A 471 -7.66 -16.70 -20.21
C GLY A 471 -7.71 -17.98 -19.37
N ASN A 472 -6.79 -18.92 -19.60
CA ASN A 472 -6.63 -20.13 -18.82
C ASN A 472 -5.14 -20.40 -18.53
N ILE A 473 -4.80 -20.69 -17.27
CA ILE A 473 -3.41 -20.86 -16.83
C ILE A 473 -2.74 -22.13 -17.37
N PHE A 474 -3.52 -23.08 -17.88
CA PHE A 474 -2.98 -24.27 -18.54
C PHE A 474 -2.55 -24.02 -19.98
N GLU A 475 -3.03 -22.94 -20.59
CA GLU A 475 -2.74 -22.60 -21.99
C GLU A 475 -1.79 -21.40 -22.10
N GLN A 476 -1.77 -20.54 -21.09
CA GLN A 476 -1.12 -19.24 -21.10
C GLN A 476 -0.47 -18.97 -19.75
N SER A 477 0.69 -18.31 -19.76
CA SER A 477 1.27 -17.70 -18.56
C SER A 477 0.40 -16.55 -18.05
N LEU A 478 0.56 -16.19 -16.77
CA LEU A 478 -0.08 -15.04 -16.15
C LEU A 478 0.22 -13.74 -16.89
N ALA A 479 1.43 -13.60 -17.44
CA ALA A 479 1.80 -12.44 -18.23
C ALA A 479 0.99 -12.37 -19.53
N GLU A 480 0.84 -13.50 -20.24
CA GLU A 480 0.04 -13.58 -21.47
C GLU A 480 -1.45 -13.33 -21.20
N VAL A 481 -1.99 -13.89 -20.12
CA VAL A 481 -3.38 -13.63 -19.70
C VAL A 481 -3.57 -12.16 -19.35
N TYR A 482 -2.65 -11.57 -18.58
CA TYR A 482 -2.71 -10.17 -18.19
C TYR A 482 -2.58 -9.23 -19.40
N ASP A 483 -1.73 -9.56 -20.36
CA ASP A 483 -1.54 -8.78 -21.59
C ASP A 483 -2.55 -9.14 -22.70
N SER A 484 -3.56 -9.96 -22.41
CA SER A 484 -4.56 -10.34 -23.41
C SER A 484 -5.46 -9.15 -23.81
N PRO A 485 -6.03 -9.15 -25.03
CA PRO A 485 -7.01 -8.14 -25.42
C PRO A 485 -8.21 -8.04 -24.47
N SER A 486 -8.69 -9.19 -23.96
CA SER A 486 -9.81 -9.25 -23.01
C SER A 486 -9.45 -8.57 -21.67
N ALA A 487 -8.27 -8.89 -21.12
CA ALA A 487 -7.79 -8.24 -19.89
C ALA A 487 -7.59 -6.73 -20.06
N ARG A 488 -7.06 -6.28 -21.21
CA ARG A 488 -6.97 -4.84 -21.54
C ARG A 488 -8.33 -4.17 -21.58
N GLN A 489 -9.35 -4.81 -22.14
CA GLN A 489 -10.71 -4.28 -22.21
C GLN A 489 -11.29 -4.06 -20.80
N TYR A 490 -11.12 -5.02 -19.90
CA TYR A 490 -11.54 -4.86 -18.49
C TYR A 490 -10.76 -3.77 -17.76
N ARG A 491 -9.45 -3.63 -18.02
CA ARG A 491 -8.64 -2.53 -17.44
C ARG A 491 -9.06 -1.15 -17.93
N ALA A 492 -9.46 -1.03 -19.21
CA ALA A 492 -10.00 0.20 -19.77
C ALA A 492 -11.35 0.56 -19.13
N GLY A 493 -12.18 -0.44 -18.81
CA GLY A 493 -13.46 -0.26 -18.13
C GLY A 493 -14.52 0.42 -19.00
N CYS A 494 -15.57 0.93 -18.36
CA CYS A 494 -16.73 1.50 -19.06
C CYS A 494 -16.40 2.80 -19.83
N HIS A 495 -16.72 2.83 -21.12
CA HIS A 495 -16.55 3.98 -22.02
C HIS A 495 -17.35 5.20 -21.59
N ALA A 496 -18.56 5.03 -21.05
CA ALA A 496 -19.35 6.15 -20.54
C ALA A 496 -18.73 6.82 -19.29
N CYS A 497 -17.74 6.20 -18.66
CA CYS A 497 -16.96 6.79 -17.58
C CYS A 497 -15.69 7.49 -18.09
N ARG A 498 -15.41 7.51 -19.41
CA ARG A 498 -14.09 7.86 -19.96
C ARG A 498 -13.61 9.24 -19.52
N ASP A 499 -14.49 10.23 -19.63
CA ASP A 499 -14.23 11.64 -19.36
C ASP A 499 -14.61 12.03 -17.92
N CYS A 500 -14.96 11.06 -17.08
CA CYS A 500 -15.33 11.31 -15.70
C CYS A 500 -14.10 11.68 -14.86
N ARG A 501 -14.15 12.84 -14.19
CA ARG A 501 -13.09 13.28 -13.26
C ARG A 501 -12.79 12.30 -12.11
N LEU A 502 -13.74 11.43 -11.75
CA LEU A 502 -13.58 10.47 -10.64
C LEU A 502 -13.00 9.14 -11.10
N ARG A 503 -12.86 8.93 -12.41
CA ARG A 503 -12.42 7.65 -12.98
C ARG A 503 -11.15 7.08 -12.32
N PRO A 504 -10.14 7.87 -11.88
CA PRO A 504 -8.90 7.25 -11.38
C PRO A 504 -9.12 6.45 -10.10
N ALA A 505 -10.11 6.89 -9.32
CA ALA A 505 -10.47 6.32 -8.05
C ALA A 505 -11.85 5.61 -8.09
N CYS A 506 -12.50 5.56 -9.26
CA CYS A 506 -13.84 5.00 -9.46
C CYS A 506 -13.96 4.38 -10.86
N GLY A 507 -14.67 3.27 -11.01
CA GLY A 507 -14.99 2.72 -12.34
C GLY A 507 -16.40 2.16 -12.42
N GLY A 508 -17.24 2.50 -11.43
CA GLY A 508 -18.43 1.70 -11.13
C GLY A 508 -18.06 0.26 -10.73
N CYS A 509 -19.05 -0.59 -10.54
CA CYS A 509 -18.85 -2.02 -10.33
C CYS A 509 -19.39 -2.78 -11.55
N LEU A 510 -18.49 -3.36 -12.35
CA LEU A 510 -18.84 -4.13 -13.55
C LEU A 510 -19.80 -5.29 -13.23
N ALA A 511 -19.62 -5.93 -12.06
CA ALA A 511 -20.49 -7.00 -11.62
C ALA A 511 -21.92 -6.54 -11.30
N VAL A 512 -22.07 -5.32 -10.77
CA VAL A 512 -23.40 -4.74 -10.54
C VAL A 512 -24.04 -4.39 -11.87
N SER A 513 -23.33 -3.72 -12.78
CA SER A 513 -23.83 -3.44 -14.13
C SER A 513 -24.32 -4.71 -14.84
N HIS A 514 -23.50 -5.77 -14.84
CA HIS A 514 -23.88 -7.07 -15.39
C HIS A 514 -25.15 -7.63 -14.73
N GLY A 515 -25.25 -7.58 -13.39
CA GLY A 515 -26.44 -8.03 -12.67
C GLY A 515 -27.73 -7.32 -13.06
N PHE A 516 -27.64 -6.04 -13.45
CA PHE A 516 -28.78 -5.26 -13.96
C PHE A 516 -29.05 -5.50 -15.45
N GLY A 517 -28.32 -6.40 -16.10
CA GLY A 517 -28.43 -6.69 -17.54
C GLY A 517 -27.82 -5.61 -18.43
N LEU A 518 -26.95 -4.76 -17.88
CA LEU A 518 -26.28 -3.69 -18.61
C LEU A 518 -24.97 -4.17 -19.23
N ASP A 519 -24.59 -3.58 -20.36
CA ASP A 519 -23.29 -3.79 -20.98
C ASP A 519 -22.19 -3.14 -20.12
N VAL A 520 -21.30 -3.98 -19.59
CA VAL A 520 -20.26 -3.56 -18.63
C VAL A 520 -19.20 -2.62 -19.22
N PHE A 521 -19.10 -2.52 -20.55
CA PHE A 521 -18.11 -1.70 -21.24
C PHE A 521 -18.66 -0.40 -21.76
N SER A 522 -19.97 -0.22 -21.85
CA SER A 522 -20.60 0.98 -22.41
C SER A 522 -21.57 1.65 -21.46
N GLU A 523 -22.18 0.90 -20.54
CA GLU A 523 -23.20 1.43 -19.64
C GLU A 523 -22.64 1.64 -18.22
N ARG A 524 -22.98 2.80 -17.64
CA ARG A 524 -22.50 3.16 -16.31
C ARG A 524 -23.16 2.30 -15.25
N ASP A 525 -22.47 2.18 -14.12
CA ASP A 525 -23.05 1.62 -12.91
C ASP A 525 -24.40 2.30 -12.59
N PRO A 526 -25.50 1.54 -12.43
CA PRO A 526 -26.84 2.11 -12.31
C PRO A 526 -27.05 2.95 -11.05
N TYR A 527 -26.16 2.80 -10.06
CA TYR A 527 -26.16 3.61 -8.84
C TYR A 527 -25.34 4.89 -8.95
N CYS A 528 -24.62 5.11 -10.06
CA CYS A 528 -23.85 6.33 -10.26
C CYS A 528 -24.78 7.53 -10.46
N SER A 529 -24.83 8.43 -9.47
CA SER A 529 -25.62 9.65 -9.53
C SER A 529 -24.91 10.84 -10.19
N LEU A 530 -23.66 10.66 -10.66
CA LEU A 530 -22.87 11.76 -11.21
C LEU A 530 -23.40 12.16 -12.60
N VAL A 531 -23.82 13.41 -12.71
CA VAL A 531 -24.06 14.07 -13.99
C VAL A 531 -22.70 14.55 -14.51
N LEU A 532 -22.32 14.09 -15.70
CA LEU A 532 -21.01 14.36 -16.30
C LEU A 532 -20.93 15.78 -16.88
#